data_AF-A0A8J9ZXV1-F1
#
_entry.id   AF-A0A8J9ZXV1-F1
#
_cell.length_a   1.000
_cell.length_b   1.000
_cell.length_c   1.000
_cell.angle_alpha   90.00
_cell.angle_beta   90.00
_cell.angle_gamma   90.00
#
_symmetry.space_group_name_H-M   'P 1'
#
loop_
_entity.id
_entity.type
_entity.pdbx_description
1 polymer ?
#
loop_
_entity_poly.entity_id
_entity_poly.type
_entity_poly.pdbx_seq_one_letter_code
_entity_poly.pdbx_strand_id
1 'polypeptide(L)'
;MSVQMLVVHHPDSGQTDGATELTEEAESEPGRAACEEEGGKASPGATEDGDGQPGSVEQTDSDVPEVQKDSDEEYDTDLETGDERRDYDPVCEMKRVYLELCERTGVVPASYFLRHVTSEVLDMSYHGLGATGARCIAIPLHTNTYVTQLSLEDNWLCGEGGRHIADMLKENCYISELNLANNKLGSVGAQAICEMLQENTTLKAINLAGNEFRDKDGQLFVDALQNNFQLKEVDLSGNLFSDGEHLGNAIAANDSVVHLDLSWNQLRGRGALAICNGLKLNTTLKSLDVSWNGFADEGALGFAEALKLNNVLTVLNITNNRITCQGATFLAKGVAENDTLKSLRVGKNPITMKGAMQLLDAVRVNSRTALELLDLTDVLLSLEFMQLLGEVLDKHADFRIKHGGVAGEIAQKIKRANPMLVLRDALRQTHSRLIDFFKSFDKEGDLTVTVEEFKAGLQREAIHLDPIQMYDLFRALDKDEDGMVNYGDLLRAEREMLLEKWAGEHQDKLQKEKESRIQDAVLKELS
;
A
#
# COMPACT_ATOMS: atom_id res chain seq x y z
N MET A 1 -9.79 -29.55 57.51
CA MET A 1 -9.34 -28.18 57.82
C MET A 1 -7.84 -28.19 57.96
N SER A 2 -7.18 -27.44 57.08
CA SER A 2 -5.89 -26.73 57.16
C SER A 2 -4.61 -27.48 57.61
N VAL A 3 -3.57 -27.69 56.77
CA VAL A 3 -2.65 -26.73 56.05
C VAL A 3 -1.65 -26.11 57.05
N GLN A 4 -0.30 -26.05 56.89
CA GLN A 4 0.67 -26.34 55.82
C GLN A 4 2.08 -26.50 56.44
N MET A 5 2.97 -27.24 55.76
CA MET A 5 4.44 -27.32 55.96
C MET A 5 5.15 -26.25 55.10
N LEU A 6 6.12 -25.48 55.62
CA LEU A 6 7.56 -25.74 55.82
C LEU A 6 8.42 -25.32 54.58
N VAL A 7 9.23 -24.27 54.75
CA VAL A 7 10.26 -23.77 53.82
C VAL A 7 11.57 -23.63 54.61
N VAL A 8 12.68 -24.08 54.04
CA VAL A 8 14.02 -24.08 54.66
C VAL A 8 15.10 -23.55 53.69
N HIS A 9 15.86 -22.58 54.21
CA HIS A 9 17.26 -22.13 53.99
C HIS A 9 17.83 -21.60 52.64
N HIS A 10 18.21 -20.29 52.67
CA HIS A 10 19.57 -19.67 52.75
C HIS A 10 20.75 -20.19 51.89
N PRO A 11 21.89 -19.45 51.74
CA PRO A 11 22.15 -17.99 51.74
C PRO A 11 23.20 -17.54 50.68
N ASP A 12 23.55 -16.24 50.68
CA ASP A 12 24.91 -15.68 50.87
C ASP A 12 25.39 -14.59 49.90
N SER A 13 26.11 -13.64 50.50
CA SER A 13 26.59 -12.36 49.99
C SER A 13 28.12 -12.30 49.95
N GLY A 14 28.73 -11.55 49.02
CA GLY A 14 30.16 -11.22 49.08
C GLY A 14 30.63 -10.24 48.00
N GLN A 15 31.20 -9.10 48.44
CA GLN A 15 31.92 -8.09 47.66
C GLN A 15 33.36 -8.55 47.33
N THR A 16 33.95 -8.03 46.24
CA THR A 16 35.37 -7.58 46.17
C THR A 16 35.63 -6.64 44.98
N ASP A 17 36.49 -5.65 45.22
CA ASP A 17 37.06 -4.65 44.30
C ASP A 17 37.99 -5.19 43.20
N GLY A 18 38.25 -4.37 42.16
CA GLY A 18 39.41 -4.53 41.28
C GLY A 18 39.41 -3.60 40.06
N ALA A 19 40.21 -2.53 40.10
CA ALA A 19 40.58 -1.70 38.96
C ALA A 19 41.79 -2.29 38.22
N THR A 20 41.83 -2.23 36.88
CA THR A 20 42.99 -1.77 36.09
C THR A 20 42.71 -1.76 34.58
N GLU A 21 43.46 -0.88 33.94
CA GLU A 21 43.46 -0.31 32.59
C GLU A 21 44.25 -1.22 31.61
N LEU A 22 43.89 -1.19 30.30
CA LEU A 22 44.80 -1.04 29.12
C LEU A 22 44.48 -1.90 27.85
N THR A 23 44.61 -1.18 26.72
CA THR A 23 45.05 -1.55 25.35
C THR A 23 44.11 -2.19 24.30
N GLU A 24 43.81 -1.34 23.30
CA GLU A 24 43.89 -1.50 21.82
C GLU A 24 43.86 -2.89 21.19
N GLU A 25 43.01 -3.08 20.18
CA GLU A 25 43.46 -3.26 18.78
C GLU A 25 42.28 -3.02 17.79
N ALA A 26 42.62 -2.33 16.69
CA ALA A 26 41.74 -1.92 15.61
C ALA A 26 42.06 -2.72 14.34
N GLU A 27 41.05 -3.10 13.56
CA GLU A 27 41.23 -3.53 12.17
C GLU A 27 40.38 -2.66 11.20
N SER A 28 41.13 -2.01 10.33
CA SER A 28 40.92 -1.30 9.05
C SER A 28 39.58 -1.33 8.27
N GLU A 29 39.10 -0.10 8.02
CA GLU A 29 38.47 0.58 6.85
C GLU A 29 38.53 -0.02 5.41
N PRO A 30 37.73 0.45 4.38
CA PRO A 30 37.54 1.89 4.06
C PRO A 30 36.20 2.38 3.43
N GLY A 31 36.04 3.71 3.44
CA GLY A 31 35.36 4.44 2.35
C GLY A 31 34.14 5.31 2.70
N ARG A 32 34.27 6.27 3.63
CA ARG A 32 33.26 7.34 3.82
C ARG A 32 33.85 8.69 3.43
N ALA A 33 33.32 9.30 2.37
CA ALA A 33 33.48 10.73 2.12
C ALA A 33 32.46 11.49 2.99
N ALA A 34 32.94 12.23 3.98
CA ALA A 34 32.14 13.13 4.79
C ALA A 34 32.15 14.52 4.14
N CYS A 35 30.97 15.13 3.97
CA CYS A 35 30.83 16.55 3.63
C CYS A 35 30.69 17.35 4.92
N GLU A 36 31.59 18.31 5.13
CA GLU A 36 31.55 19.27 6.23
C GLU A 36 30.75 20.52 5.79
N GLU A 37 29.90 21.02 6.68
CA GLU A 37 29.19 22.31 6.56
C GLU A 37 30.08 23.44 7.08
N GLU A 38 30.41 24.43 6.25
CA GLU A 38 30.92 25.72 6.71
C GLU A 38 29.84 26.80 6.65
N GLY A 39 29.57 27.41 7.81
CA GLY A 39 28.70 28.57 7.97
C GLY A 39 29.41 29.88 7.64
N GLY A 40 28.80 30.67 6.75
CA GLY A 40 29.22 32.04 6.43
C GLY A 40 28.13 33.05 6.76
N LYS A 41 28.36 33.89 7.77
CA LYS A 41 27.55 35.08 8.11
C LYS A 41 27.70 36.15 7.03
N ALA A 42 26.60 36.79 6.62
CA ALA A 42 26.66 38.14 6.05
C ALA A 42 25.36 38.94 6.28
N SER A 43 25.53 40.13 6.84
CA SER A 43 24.66 41.31 6.85
C SER A 43 25.52 42.47 7.37
N PRO A 44 25.21 43.77 7.19
CA PRO A 44 23.99 44.37 6.62
C PRO A 44 24.23 45.56 5.64
N GLY A 45 23.16 46.13 5.08
CA GLY A 45 23.06 47.60 4.99
C GLY A 45 22.42 48.24 3.74
N ALA A 46 21.33 48.99 4.00
CA ALA A 46 20.90 50.26 3.36
C ALA A 46 20.23 50.22 1.97
N THR A 47 19.30 51.12 1.59
CA THR A 47 18.09 51.80 2.12
C THR A 47 17.60 52.72 0.99
N GLU A 48 16.31 53.14 1.03
CA GLU A 48 15.65 54.22 0.25
C GLU A 48 15.34 53.90 -1.23
N ASP A 49 14.29 54.40 -1.89
CA ASP A 49 12.97 54.99 -1.63
C ASP A 49 12.42 55.30 -3.04
N GLY A 50 11.09 55.37 -3.25
CA GLY A 50 10.53 56.16 -4.36
C GLY A 50 9.31 55.61 -5.08
N ASP A 51 8.14 56.07 -4.63
CA ASP A 51 6.81 56.03 -5.28
C ASP A 51 6.77 56.58 -6.72
N GLY A 52 5.76 56.13 -7.50
CA GLY A 52 5.24 56.93 -8.62
C GLY A 52 4.47 56.20 -9.74
N GLN A 53 3.20 55.85 -9.49
CA GLN A 53 2.12 55.78 -10.50
C GLN A 53 1.04 56.80 -10.06
N PRO A 54 0.17 57.38 -10.93
CA PRO A 54 -0.69 56.61 -11.85
C PRO A 54 -1.13 57.33 -13.16
N GLY A 55 -1.88 56.62 -14.03
CA GLY A 55 -2.53 57.24 -15.20
C GLY A 55 -3.31 56.30 -16.14
N SER A 56 -4.42 55.76 -15.65
CA SER A 56 -5.75 55.52 -16.30
C SER A 56 -5.94 55.38 -17.84
N VAL A 57 -6.53 54.22 -18.23
CA VAL A 57 -7.77 53.91 -19.05
C VAL A 57 -8.02 54.73 -20.36
N GLU A 58 -8.40 54.21 -21.55
CA GLU A 58 -9.47 53.29 -21.98
C GLU A 58 -9.27 52.72 -23.40
N GLN A 59 -9.96 51.60 -23.66
CA GLN A 59 -10.15 50.84 -24.90
C GLN A 59 -10.96 51.62 -25.97
N THR A 60 -10.81 51.27 -27.26
CA THR A 60 -11.87 50.71 -28.14
C THR A 60 -11.46 50.71 -29.63
N ASP A 61 -11.95 49.67 -30.32
CA ASP A 61 -12.21 49.51 -31.76
C ASP A 61 -11.03 49.48 -32.75
N SER A 62 -10.68 48.31 -33.31
CA SER A 62 -11.38 47.60 -34.40
C SER A 62 -11.32 48.38 -35.72
N ASP A 63 -10.40 47.98 -36.61
CA ASP A 63 -10.58 48.01 -38.06
C ASP A 63 -9.35 47.40 -38.76
N VAL A 64 -9.60 46.27 -39.42
CA VAL A 64 -8.69 45.61 -40.37
C VAL A 64 -9.07 46.10 -41.77
N PRO A 65 -8.10 46.53 -42.60
CA PRO A 65 -8.26 46.44 -44.04
C PRO A 65 -7.23 45.48 -44.64
N GLU A 66 -7.74 44.45 -45.31
CA GLU A 66 -7.02 43.68 -46.32
C GLU A 66 -6.58 44.60 -47.47
N VAL A 67 -5.28 44.59 -47.79
CA VAL A 67 -4.79 44.97 -49.12
C VAL A 67 -3.74 43.95 -49.53
N GLN A 68 -4.06 43.21 -50.59
CA GLN A 68 -3.15 42.35 -51.33
C GLN A 68 -2.40 43.13 -52.42
N LYS A 69 -1.17 42.64 -52.68
CA LYS A 69 -0.33 42.74 -53.89
C LYS A 69 0.48 44.03 -54.12
N ASP A 70 1.80 43.89 -54.03
CA ASP A 70 2.74 43.79 -55.17
C ASP A 70 4.13 43.39 -54.60
N SER A 71 4.63 42.20 -54.91
CA SER A 71 5.61 41.85 -55.98
C SER A 71 7.05 42.25 -55.67
N ASP A 72 7.91 41.22 -55.70
CA ASP A 72 9.34 41.22 -56.03
C ASP A 72 10.33 41.74 -54.96
N GLU A 73 10.74 40.86 -54.05
CA GLU A 73 12.18 40.71 -53.74
C GLU A 73 12.55 39.23 -53.59
N GLU A 74 13.05 38.70 -54.70
CA GLU A 74 13.92 37.54 -54.83
C GLU A 74 15.14 37.70 -53.90
N TYR A 75 15.05 37.17 -52.68
CA TYR A 75 16.24 36.78 -51.93
C TYR A 75 16.36 35.26 -51.98
N ASP A 76 16.83 34.82 -53.13
CA ASP A 76 17.47 33.53 -53.32
C ASP A 76 18.74 33.53 -52.46
N THR A 77 18.56 33.22 -51.17
CA THR A 77 19.65 32.86 -50.27
C THR A 77 19.64 31.35 -50.15
N ASP A 78 20.03 30.71 -51.26
CA ASP A 78 20.68 29.40 -51.26
C ASP A 78 22.00 29.52 -50.48
N LEU A 79 21.88 29.63 -49.16
CA LEU A 79 22.89 29.17 -48.24
C LEU A 79 22.80 27.64 -48.22
N GLU A 80 23.22 27.03 -49.33
CA GLU A 80 23.81 25.69 -49.29
C GLU A 80 25.16 25.80 -48.54
N THR A 81 25.10 26.09 -47.24
CA THR A 81 26.17 25.64 -46.36
C THR A 81 26.15 24.13 -46.48
N GLY A 82 27.19 23.57 -47.11
CA GLY A 82 27.48 22.14 -47.14
C GLY A 82 27.80 21.58 -45.74
N ASP A 83 26.95 21.87 -44.77
CA ASP A 83 26.77 21.01 -43.62
C ASP A 83 25.87 19.88 -44.10
N GLU A 84 26.43 18.67 -44.07
CA GLU A 84 25.63 17.46 -44.02
C GLU A 84 24.53 17.69 -42.98
N ARG A 85 23.29 17.98 -43.41
CA ARG A 85 22.14 18.05 -42.51
C ARG A 85 22.00 16.65 -41.93
N ARG A 86 22.69 16.39 -40.83
CA ARG A 86 22.43 15.22 -39.99
C ARG A 86 20.98 15.37 -39.59
N ASP A 87 20.13 14.46 -40.07
CA ASP A 87 18.76 14.37 -39.60
C ASP A 87 18.79 14.40 -38.07
N TYR A 88 18.22 15.44 -37.47
CA TYR A 88 18.21 15.60 -36.02
C TYR A 88 17.34 14.48 -35.45
N ASP A 89 17.99 13.48 -34.86
CA ASP A 89 17.34 12.41 -34.11
C ASP A 89 17.41 12.76 -32.61
N PRO A 90 16.29 13.18 -31.98
CA PRO A 90 16.23 13.52 -30.56
C PRO A 90 16.72 12.37 -29.67
N VAL A 91 16.52 11.12 -30.09
CA VAL A 91 16.93 9.93 -29.32
C VAL A 91 18.43 9.76 -29.34
N CYS A 92 19.07 9.90 -30.51
CA CYS A 92 20.52 9.89 -30.61
C CYS A 92 21.15 11.01 -29.79
N GLU A 93 20.55 12.20 -29.80
CA GLU A 93 21.05 13.35 -29.03
C GLU A 93 20.92 13.12 -27.51
N MET A 94 19.79 12.61 -27.02
CA MET A 94 19.63 12.23 -25.61
C MET A 94 20.69 11.22 -25.16
N LYS A 95 20.94 10.18 -25.97
CA LYS A 95 21.97 9.16 -25.68
C LYS A 95 23.37 9.76 -25.68
N ARG A 96 23.66 10.68 -26.61
CA ARG A 96 24.94 11.39 -26.69
C ARG A 96 25.16 12.25 -25.45
N VAL A 97 24.18 13.06 -25.06
CA VAL A 97 24.23 13.92 -23.86
C VAL A 97 24.42 13.08 -22.60
N TYR A 98 23.70 11.96 -22.47
CA TYR A 98 23.87 11.04 -21.34
C TYR A 98 25.30 10.51 -21.24
N LEU A 99 25.86 9.99 -22.33
CA LEU A 99 27.21 9.43 -22.37
C LEU A 99 28.27 10.51 -22.05
N GLU A 100 28.12 11.71 -22.61
CA GLU A 100 29.02 12.83 -22.35
C GLU A 100 28.98 13.26 -20.87
N LEU A 101 27.78 13.32 -20.27
CA LEU A 101 27.62 13.65 -18.85
C LEU A 101 28.24 12.59 -17.94
N CYS A 102 28.02 11.31 -18.24
CA CYS A 102 28.63 10.21 -17.50
C CYS A 102 30.17 10.25 -17.58
N GLU A 103 30.74 10.50 -18.76
CA GLU A 103 32.19 10.64 -18.94
C GLU A 103 32.75 11.83 -18.12
N ARG A 104 32.07 12.98 -18.18
CA ARG A 104 32.49 14.20 -17.46
C ARG A 104 32.38 14.10 -15.94
N THR A 105 31.42 13.33 -15.45
CA THR A 105 31.16 13.17 -14.01
C THR A 105 31.83 11.92 -13.42
N GLY A 106 32.44 11.07 -14.25
CA GLY A 106 33.06 9.81 -13.84
C GLY A 106 32.04 8.73 -13.46
N VAL A 107 30.76 8.90 -13.81
CA VAL A 107 29.71 7.91 -13.58
C VAL A 107 29.77 6.85 -14.67
N VAL A 108 29.67 5.57 -14.31
CA VAL A 108 29.60 4.49 -15.29
C VAL A 108 28.23 4.54 -15.97
N PRO A 109 28.15 4.71 -17.31
CA PRO A 109 26.87 4.76 -18.00
C PRO A 109 26.07 3.47 -17.83
N ALA A 110 24.83 3.59 -17.41
CA ALA A 110 23.90 2.48 -17.34
C ALA A 110 23.44 2.11 -18.76
N SER A 111 23.89 0.97 -19.27
CA SER A 111 23.48 0.51 -20.59
C SER A 111 21.98 0.23 -20.72
N TYR A 112 21.29 0.02 -19.59
CA TYR A 112 19.84 -0.15 -19.55
C TYR A 112 19.10 1.13 -19.93
N PHE A 113 19.53 2.28 -19.40
CA PHE A 113 18.97 3.60 -19.75
C PHE A 113 19.05 3.86 -21.26
N LEU A 114 20.20 3.61 -21.87
CA LEU A 114 20.41 3.78 -23.32
C LEU A 114 19.51 2.89 -24.19
N ARG A 115 19.07 1.74 -23.66
CA ARG A 115 18.18 0.81 -24.38
C ARG A 115 16.70 1.16 -24.20
N HIS A 116 16.33 1.78 -23.09
CA HIS A 116 14.93 2.00 -22.69
C HIS A 116 14.52 3.48 -22.63
N VAL A 117 15.36 4.42 -23.06
CA VAL A 117 15.03 5.85 -23.14
C VAL A 117 13.83 6.18 -24.05
N THR A 118 13.45 5.25 -24.94
CA THR A 118 12.27 5.36 -25.83
C THR A 118 11.10 4.51 -25.35
N SER A 119 11.21 3.83 -24.22
CA SER A 119 10.14 3.03 -23.64
C SER A 119 9.18 3.94 -22.86
N GLU A 120 7.91 3.55 -22.80
CA GLU A 120 6.91 4.22 -21.96
C GLU A 120 7.24 4.08 -20.46
N VAL A 121 7.71 2.89 -20.07
CA VAL A 121 8.13 2.57 -18.71
C VAL A 121 9.65 2.48 -18.66
N LEU A 122 10.27 3.35 -17.86
CA LEU A 122 11.70 3.33 -17.59
C LEU A 122 11.94 2.94 -16.13
N ASP A 123 12.19 1.66 -15.91
CA ASP A 123 12.58 1.13 -14.61
C ASP A 123 14.11 1.05 -14.47
N MET A 124 14.63 1.90 -13.58
CA MET A 124 16.05 2.00 -13.23
C MET A 124 16.27 1.71 -11.74
N SER A 125 15.40 0.93 -11.11
CA SER A 125 15.47 0.59 -9.68
C SER A 125 16.71 -0.26 -9.34
N TYR A 126 17.29 -0.11 -8.16
CA TYR A 126 18.41 -0.92 -7.65
C TYR A 126 19.73 -0.84 -8.47
N HIS A 127 19.98 0.27 -9.16
CA HIS A 127 21.18 0.47 -9.99
C HIS A 127 22.31 1.21 -9.27
N GLY A 128 22.08 1.69 -8.03
CA GLY A 128 23.08 2.42 -7.25
C GLY A 128 23.56 3.71 -7.93
N LEU A 129 22.66 4.44 -8.60
CA LEU A 129 23.00 5.62 -9.40
C LEU A 129 23.71 6.73 -8.60
N GLY A 130 23.34 6.91 -7.34
CA GLY A 130 23.78 8.03 -6.53
C GLY A 130 23.28 9.39 -7.02
N ALA A 131 23.61 10.46 -6.30
CA ALA A 131 23.20 11.82 -6.67
C ALA A 131 23.71 12.26 -8.06
N THR A 132 24.95 11.89 -8.40
CA THR A 132 25.56 12.23 -9.69
C THR A 132 24.96 11.43 -10.84
N GLY A 133 24.68 10.13 -10.65
CA GLY A 133 23.98 9.33 -11.65
C GLY A 133 22.56 9.83 -11.88
N ALA A 134 21.86 10.27 -10.82
CA ALA A 134 20.56 10.93 -10.91
C ALA A 134 20.62 12.16 -11.84
N ARG A 135 21.65 13.01 -11.66
CA ARG A 135 21.87 14.17 -12.52
C ARG A 135 22.08 13.78 -13.99
N CYS A 136 22.89 12.73 -14.22
CA CYS A 136 23.18 12.25 -15.57
C CYS A 136 21.92 11.78 -16.29
N ILE A 137 20.96 11.15 -15.61
CA ILE A 137 19.69 10.74 -16.22
C ILE A 137 18.66 11.87 -16.29
N ALA A 138 18.66 12.79 -15.32
CA ALA A 138 17.70 13.89 -15.26
C ALA A 138 17.82 14.82 -16.48
N ILE A 139 19.05 15.16 -16.87
CA ILE A 139 19.28 16.13 -17.96
C ILE A 139 18.73 15.62 -19.31
N PRO A 140 19.00 14.39 -19.76
CA PRO A 140 18.37 13.85 -20.97
C PRO A 140 16.86 13.63 -20.83
N LEU A 141 16.36 13.30 -19.63
CA LEU A 141 14.93 13.07 -19.41
C LEU A 141 14.10 14.35 -19.46
N HIS A 142 14.71 15.51 -19.22
CA HIS A 142 14.04 16.80 -19.32
C HIS A 142 13.35 17.03 -20.68
N THR A 143 13.95 16.59 -21.79
CA THR A 143 13.36 16.70 -23.14
C THR A 143 12.70 15.40 -23.62
N ASN A 144 12.62 14.39 -22.76
CA ASN A 144 12.09 13.09 -23.14
C ASN A 144 10.56 13.12 -23.22
N THR A 145 10.02 12.69 -24.36
CA THR A 145 8.58 12.67 -24.65
C THR A 145 7.99 11.25 -24.65
N TYR A 146 8.80 10.24 -24.36
CA TYR A 146 8.41 8.82 -24.46
C TYR A 146 8.05 8.23 -23.10
N VAL A 147 8.85 8.53 -22.08
CA VAL A 147 8.69 7.97 -20.73
C VAL A 147 7.52 8.65 -20.02
N THR A 148 6.53 7.85 -19.62
CA THR A 148 5.40 8.29 -18.79
C THR A 148 5.51 7.76 -17.36
N GLN A 149 6.21 6.63 -17.18
CA GLN A 149 6.45 6.01 -15.87
C GLN A 149 7.95 5.89 -15.61
N LEU A 150 8.43 6.53 -14.55
CA LEU A 150 9.84 6.53 -14.16
C LEU A 150 10.02 5.91 -12.77
N SER A 151 10.74 4.79 -12.69
CA SER A 151 11.16 4.21 -11.41
C SER A 151 12.65 4.37 -11.17
N LEU A 152 12.98 4.96 -10.02
CA LEU A 152 14.34 5.16 -9.53
C LEU A 152 14.48 4.63 -8.09
N GLU A 153 13.67 3.64 -7.71
CA GLU A 153 13.69 3.07 -6.37
C GLU A 153 15.07 2.54 -5.96
N ASP A 154 15.44 2.78 -4.70
CA ASP A 154 16.66 2.25 -4.05
C ASP A 154 17.94 2.46 -4.90
N ASN A 155 18.21 3.72 -5.22
CA ASN A 155 19.38 4.16 -5.98
C ASN A 155 20.30 5.10 -5.20
N TRP A 156 20.04 5.32 -3.92
CA TRP A 156 20.80 6.22 -3.03
C TRP A 156 20.96 7.63 -3.63
N LEU A 157 19.88 8.17 -4.21
CA LEU A 157 19.92 9.49 -4.85
C LEU A 157 20.29 10.59 -3.85
N CYS A 158 19.95 10.42 -2.57
CA CYS A 158 20.08 11.43 -1.52
C CYS A 158 19.31 12.73 -1.86
N GLY A 159 19.38 13.74 -1.01
CA GLY A 159 18.70 15.02 -1.24
C GLY A 159 19.09 15.70 -2.56
N GLU A 160 20.38 15.70 -2.90
CA GLU A 160 20.88 16.30 -4.15
C GLU A 160 20.37 15.60 -5.41
N GLY A 161 20.36 14.26 -5.42
CA GLY A 161 19.79 13.51 -6.54
C GLY A 161 18.29 13.73 -6.67
N GLY A 162 17.56 13.79 -5.55
CA GLY A 162 16.13 14.16 -5.54
C GLY A 162 15.89 15.55 -6.13
N ARG A 163 16.76 16.53 -5.82
CA ARG A 163 16.70 17.87 -6.40
C ARG A 163 16.86 17.85 -7.92
N HIS A 164 17.83 17.12 -8.45
CA HIS A 164 18.00 17.02 -9.91
C HIS A 164 16.79 16.41 -10.61
N ILE A 165 16.15 15.41 -9.99
CA ILE A 165 14.92 14.82 -10.53
C ILE A 165 13.75 15.81 -10.43
N ALA A 166 13.63 16.53 -9.32
CA ALA A 166 12.62 17.57 -9.14
C ALA A 166 12.76 18.68 -10.19
N ASP A 167 13.97 19.20 -10.40
CA ASP A 167 14.25 20.24 -11.40
C ASP A 167 13.89 19.78 -12.83
N MET A 168 14.13 18.51 -13.15
CA MET A 168 13.74 17.92 -14.44
C MET A 168 12.21 17.87 -14.60
N LEU A 169 11.49 17.49 -13.55
CA LEU A 169 10.03 17.33 -13.56
C LEU A 169 9.25 18.65 -13.53
N LYS A 170 9.88 19.77 -13.16
CA LYS A 170 9.25 21.09 -13.32
C LYS A 170 8.95 21.41 -14.78
N GLU A 171 9.76 20.87 -15.68
CA GLU A 171 9.70 21.17 -17.11
C GLU A 171 9.22 19.98 -17.94
N ASN A 172 9.51 18.75 -17.50
CA ASN A 172 9.00 17.55 -18.19
C ASN A 172 7.49 17.42 -17.96
N CYS A 173 6.75 17.38 -19.07
CA CYS A 173 5.29 17.31 -19.07
C CYS A 173 4.71 15.97 -19.56
N TYR A 174 5.53 14.91 -19.60
CA TYR A 174 5.13 13.59 -20.08
C TYR A 174 5.10 12.54 -18.97
N ILE A 175 6.00 12.65 -17.98
CA ILE A 175 6.02 11.75 -16.84
C ILE A 175 4.77 12.01 -15.99
N SER A 176 3.97 10.96 -15.80
CA SER A 176 2.75 10.95 -14.98
C SER A 176 2.89 10.08 -13.73
N GLU A 177 3.85 9.16 -13.69
CA GLU A 177 4.08 8.28 -12.54
C GLU A 177 5.57 8.27 -12.18
N LEU A 178 5.87 8.50 -10.91
CA LEU A 178 7.24 8.60 -10.41
C LEU A 178 7.42 7.75 -9.15
N ASN A 179 8.36 6.81 -9.19
CA ASN A 179 8.80 6.07 -8.02
C ASN A 179 10.21 6.50 -7.58
N LEU A 180 10.29 7.12 -6.41
CA LEU A 180 11.52 7.54 -5.74
C LEU A 180 11.69 6.86 -4.37
N ALA A 181 11.04 5.71 -4.14
CA ALA A 181 11.12 5.00 -2.87
C ALA A 181 12.57 4.64 -2.48
N ASN A 182 12.83 4.59 -1.18
CA ASN A 182 14.09 4.10 -0.59
C ASN A 182 15.36 4.83 -1.07
N ASN A 183 15.30 6.15 -1.30
CA ASN A 183 16.41 6.92 -1.86
C ASN A 183 17.13 7.85 -0.88
N LYS A 184 16.75 7.83 0.41
CA LYS A 184 17.32 8.70 1.45
C LYS A 184 17.28 10.18 1.08
N LEU A 185 16.17 10.62 0.47
CA LEU A 185 16.01 12.00 0.02
C LEU A 185 16.15 13.00 1.18
N GLY A 186 15.65 12.64 2.37
CA GLY A 186 15.67 13.50 3.55
C GLY A 186 14.98 14.84 3.30
N SER A 187 15.24 15.83 4.16
CA SER A 187 14.57 17.13 4.09
C SER A 187 14.92 17.95 2.85
N VAL A 188 16.15 17.82 2.34
CA VAL A 188 16.59 18.54 1.14
C VAL A 188 15.81 18.05 -0.07
N GLY A 189 15.69 16.73 -0.24
CA GLY A 189 14.87 16.16 -1.30
C GLY A 189 13.38 16.41 -1.08
N ALA A 190 12.89 16.40 0.17
CA ALA A 190 11.50 16.74 0.48
C ALA A 190 11.14 18.15 -0.01
N GLN A 191 12.00 19.14 0.29
CA GLN A 191 11.81 20.51 -0.17
C GLN A 191 11.76 20.60 -1.69
N ALA A 192 12.75 20.03 -2.39
CA ALA A 192 12.80 20.10 -3.85
C ALA A 192 11.58 19.42 -4.50
N ILE A 193 11.17 18.25 -4.01
CA ILE A 193 10.00 17.53 -4.53
C ILE A 193 8.71 18.30 -4.24
N CYS A 194 8.54 18.85 -3.04
CA CYS A 194 7.34 19.62 -2.70
C CYS A 194 7.23 20.91 -3.52
N GLU A 195 8.33 21.62 -3.75
CA GLU A 195 8.37 22.77 -4.65
C GLU A 195 8.01 22.38 -6.09
N MET A 196 8.54 21.27 -6.59
CA MET A 196 8.18 20.75 -7.91
C MET A 196 6.71 20.36 -8.00
N LEU A 197 6.13 19.73 -6.98
CA LEU A 197 4.72 19.35 -6.97
C LEU A 197 3.77 20.55 -7.03
N GLN A 198 4.19 21.74 -6.59
CA GLN A 198 3.37 22.96 -6.71
C GLN A 198 3.30 23.48 -8.15
N GLU A 199 4.31 23.20 -8.97
CA GLU A 199 4.42 23.68 -10.36
C GLU A 199 4.01 22.60 -11.37
N ASN A 200 4.31 21.33 -11.07
CA ASN A 200 4.06 20.22 -11.97
C ASN A 200 2.56 19.91 -12.06
N THR A 201 2.08 19.81 -13.31
CA THR A 201 0.67 19.57 -13.64
C THR A 201 0.43 18.22 -14.31
N THR A 202 1.44 17.34 -14.35
CA THR A 202 1.40 16.10 -15.14
C THR A 202 1.45 14.84 -14.28
N LEU A 203 2.11 14.90 -13.13
CA LEU A 203 2.20 13.81 -12.17
C LEU A 203 0.83 13.50 -11.56
N LYS A 204 0.46 12.23 -11.68
CA LYS A 204 -0.76 11.63 -11.13
C LYS A 204 -0.45 10.66 -9.99
N ALA A 205 0.71 10.00 -10.01
CA ALA A 205 1.14 9.12 -8.95
C ALA A 205 2.58 9.41 -8.56
N ILE A 206 2.84 9.49 -7.25
CA ILE A 206 4.18 9.62 -6.70
C ILE A 206 4.39 8.65 -5.54
N ASN A 207 5.48 7.87 -5.62
CA ASN A 207 5.94 7.03 -4.53
C ASN A 207 7.20 7.63 -3.90
N LEU A 208 7.08 8.03 -2.64
CA LEU A 208 8.15 8.58 -1.82
C LEU A 208 8.38 7.75 -0.54
N ALA A 209 8.05 6.47 -0.56
CA ALA A 209 8.22 5.58 0.57
C ALA A 209 9.69 5.51 1.04
N GLY A 210 9.93 5.37 2.34
CA GLY A 210 11.28 5.06 2.85
C GLY A 210 12.34 6.14 2.62
N ASN A 211 11.98 7.43 2.66
CA ASN A 211 12.89 8.54 2.34
C ASN A 211 13.34 9.38 3.55
N GLU A 212 13.10 8.87 4.76
CA GLU A 212 13.50 9.48 6.04
C GLU A 212 12.88 10.88 6.29
N PHE A 213 11.71 11.17 5.71
CA PHE A 213 10.99 12.42 5.97
C PHE A 213 10.47 12.48 7.40
N ARG A 214 10.54 13.67 8.00
CA ARG A 214 10.20 13.90 9.42
C ARG A 214 9.12 14.97 9.56
N ASP A 215 8.66 15.18 10.79
CA ASP A 215 7.59 16.16 11.08
C ASP A 215 7.86 17.58 10.59
N LYS A 216 9.12 18.03 10.60
CA LYS A 216 9.51 19.35 10.08
C LYS A 216 9.27 19.50 8.58
N ASP A 217 9.28 18.39 7.84
CA ASP A 217 9.02 18.35 6.41
C ASP A 217 7.51 18.29 6.12
N GLY A 218 6.68 18.01 7.14
CA GLY A 218 5.22 17.88 7.01
C GLY A 218 4.55 19.14 6.47
N GLN A 219 5.03 20.33 6.83
CA GLN A 219 4.50 21.59 6.28
C GLN A 219 4.73 21.69 4.77
N LEU A 220 5.87 21.20 4.26
CA LEU A 220 6.17 21.23 2.83
C LEU A 220 5.17 20.37 2.05
N PHE A 221 4.81 19.21 2.60
CA PHE A 221 3.78 18.34 2.02
C PHE A 221 2.38 18.95 2.09
N VAL A 222 2.06 19.70 3.15
CA VAL A 222 0.81 20.47 3.22
C VAL A 222 0.74 21.46 2.07
N ASP A 223 1.79 22.28 1.91
CA ASP A 223 1.81 23.33 0.90
C ASP A 223 1.77 22.74 -0.52
N ALA A 224 2.46 21.61 -0.75
CA ALA A 224 2.43 20.91 -2.02
C ALA A 224 1.05 20.30 -2.33
N LEU A 225 0.45 19.58 -1.39
CA LEU A 225 -0.83 18.90 -1.60
C LEU A 225 -2.02 19.86 -1.62
N GLN A 226 -1.93 21.02 -0.98
CA GLN A 226 -2.97 22.05 -1.05
C GLN A 226 -3.02 22.76 -2.40
N ASN A 227 -1.88 22.86 -3.09
CA ASN A 227 -1.78 23.56 -4.37
C ASN A 227 -1.76 22.62 -5.59
N ASN A 228 -1.61 21.30 -5.37
CA ASN A 228 -1.64 20.31 -6.45
C ASN A 228 -3.02 19.63 -6.60
N PHE A 229 -3.64 19.85 -7.76
CA PHE A 229 -4.97 19.32 -8.08
C PHE A 229 -4.95 18.07 -8.98
N GLN A 230 -3.76 17.63 -9.41
CA GLN A 230 -3.59 16.56 -10.41
C GLN A 230 -3.23 15.22 -9.77
N LEU A 231 -2.49 15.25 -8.66
CA LEU A 231 -2.01 14.08 -7.96
C LEU A 231 -3.19 13.27 -7.41
N LYS A 232 -3.25 11.99 -7.77
CA LYS A 232 -4.27 11.02 -7.37
C LYS A 232 -3.74 10.00 -6.38
N GLU A 233 -2.47 9.65 -6.49
CA GLU A 233 -1.85 8.59 -5.69
C GLU A 233 -0.57 9.11 -5.04
N VAL A 234 -0.51 8.97 -3.72
CA VAL A 234 0.63 9.42 -2.91
C VAL A 234 1.02 8.32 -1.94
N ASP A 235 2.24 7.82 -2.07
CA ASP A 235 2.83 6.91 -1.10
C ASP A 235 3.91 7.64 -0.29
N LEU A 236 3.67 7.78 1.00
CA LEU A 236 4.55 8.35 2.01
C LEU A 236 4.86 7.33 3.12
N SER A 237 4.69 6.04 2.83
CA SER A 237 4.94 4.95 3.76
C SER A 237 6.40 4.85 4.19
N GLY A 238 6.68 4.21 5.33
CA GLY A 238 8.06 3.96 5.76
C GLY A 238 8.90 5.21 6.05
N ASN A 239 8.26 6.36 6.27
CA ASN A 239 8.92 7.60 6.69
C ASN A 239 8.89 7.73 8.23
N LEU A 240 9.27 8.90 8.74
CA LEU A 240 9.45 9.17 10.17
C LEU A 240 8.47 10.26 10.66
N PHE A 241 7.26 10.33 10.10
CA PHE A 241 6.22 11.24 10.57
C PHE A 241 5.65 10.78 11.91
N SER A 242 5.55 11.67 12.90
CA SER A 242 5.09 11.37 14.26
C SER A 242 3.95 12.26 14.78
N ASP A 243 3.97 13.57 14.53
CA ASP A 243 2.95 14.48 15.08
C ASP A 243 1.68 14.51 14.24
N GLY A 244 1.78 14.17 12.95
CA GLY A 244 0.65 13.99 12.01
C GLY A 244 -0.28 15.20 11.80
N GLU A 245 -0.11 16.30 12.53
CA GLU A 245 -0.97 17.49 12.48
C GLU A 245 -0.99 18.10 11.07
N HIS A 246 0.20 18.32 10.51
CA HIS A 246 0.36 18.81 9.13
C HIS A 246 -0.30 17.86 8.13
N LEU A 247 -0.04 16.55 8.22
CA LEU A 247 -0.65 15.58 7.31
C LEU A 247 -2.18 15.51 7.44
N GLY A 248 -2.72 15.62 8.66
CA GLY A 248 -4.17 15.70 8.89
C GLY A 248 -4.79 16.94 8.24
N ASN A 249 -4.11 18.09 8.32
CA ASN A 249 -4.54 19.32 7.65
C ASN A 249 -4.43 19.21 6.13
N ALA A 250 -3.39 18.56 5.61
CA ALA A 250 -3.23 18.28 4.18
C ALA A 250 -4.39 17.42 3.67
N ILE A 251 -4.74 16.35 4.40
CA ILE A 251 -5.87 15.47 4.05
C ILE A 251 -7.19 16.26 4.09
N ALA A 252 -7.43 17.10 5.10
CA ALA A 252 -8.66 17.90 5.17
C ALA A 252 -8.82 18.89 4.00
N ALA A 253 -7.71 19.50 3.57
CA ALA A 253 -7.73 20.56 2.57
C ALA A 253 -7.61 20.06 1.13
N ASN A 254 -7.04 18.88 0.91
CA ASN A 254 -6.83 18.33 -0.41
C ASN A 254 -8.13 17.75 -1.01
N ASP A 255 -8.35 18.04 -2.29
CA ASP A 255 -9.52 17.63 -3.09
C ASP A 255 -9.13 16.84 -4.35
N SER A 256 -7.89 16.37 -4.43
CA SER A 256 -7.36 15.71 -5.62
C SER A 256 -6.97 14.25 -5.39
N VAL A 257 -6.34 13.96 -4.24
CA VAL A 257 -5.80 12.66 -3.87
C VAL A 257 -6.92 11.67 -3.59
N VAL A 258 -6.79 10.48 -4.17
CA VAL A 258 -7.75 9.38 -4.09
C VAL A 258 -7.17 8.22 -3.29
N HIS A 259 -5.87 7.97 -3.42
CA HIS A 259 -5.12 6.92 -2.74
C HIS A 259 -3.96 7.52 -1.95
N LEU A 260 -3.95 7.29 -0.64
CA LEU A 260 -2.89 7.76 0.25
C LEU A 260 -2.38 6.60 1.11
N ASP A 261 -1.08 6.34 1.02
CA ASP A 261 -0.37 5.41 1.90
C ASP A 261 0.52 6.19 2.88
N LEU A 262 0.23 6.03 4.17
CA LEU A 262 0.97 6.55 5.32
C LEU A 262 1.43 5.42 6.25
N SER A 263 1.43 4.18 5.78
CA SER A 263 1.81 3.02 6.58
C SER A 263 3.27 3.10 7.04
N TRP A 264 3.61 2.34 8.09
CA TRP A 264 4.98 2.28 8.62
C TRP A 264 5.59 3.64 9.03
N ASN A 265 4.75 4.57 9.48
CA ASN A 265 5.16 5.82 10.12
C ASN A 265 4.99 5.73 11.67
N GLN A 266 5.09 6.86 12.37
CA GLN A 266 5.03 6.95 13.83
C GLN A 266 3.92 7.87 14.34
N LEU A 267 2.82 8.05 13.59
CA LEU A 267 1.77 9.06 13.79
C LEU A 267 1.03 9.04 15.14
N ARG A 268 1.31 8.08 16.03
CA ARG A 268 0.71 7.80 17.35
C ARG A 268 0.11 9.01 18.09
N GLY A 269 -0.93 8.74 18.90
CA GLY A 269 -1.48 9.76 19.82
C GLY A 269 -2.10 10.94 19.08
N ARG A 270 -1.45 12.11 19.11
CA ARG A 270 -1.99 13.33 18.49
C ARG A 270 -2.07 13.24 16.96
N GLY A 271 -1.07 12.65 16.30
CA GLY A 271 -1.11 12.49 14.85
C GLY A 271 -2.23 11.57 14.39
N ALA A 272 -2.51 10.51 15.14
CA ALA A 272 -3.64 9.62 14.89
C ALA A 272 -4.97 10.39 14.89
N LEU A 273 -5.18 11.25 15.89
CA LEU A 273 -6.37 12.10 15.98
C LEU A 273 -6.42 13.15 14.86
N ALA A 274 -5.27 13.72 14.48
CA ALA A 274 -5.19 14.68 13.38
C ALA A 274 -5.60 14.05 12.04
N ILE A 275 -5.10 12.86 11.71
CA ILE A 275 -5.50 12.12 10.51
C ILE A 275 -7.02 11.82 10.54
N CYS A 276 -7.55 11.38 11.68
CA CYS A 276 -8.98 11.12 11.83
C CYS A 276 -9.82 12.39 11.62
N ASN A 277 -9.37 13.53 12.14
CA ASN A 277 -10.06 14.81 11.96
C ASN A 277 -9.97 15.32 10.53
N GLY A 278 -8.82 15.12 9.86
CA GLY A 278 -8.67 15.40 8.43
C GLY A 278 -9.66 14.60 7.59
N LEU A 279 -9.75 13.30 7.89
CA LEU A 279 -10.64 12.38 7.19
C LEU A 279 -12.13 12.72 7.36
N LYS A 280 -12.55 13.30 8.49
CA LYS A 280 -13.94 13.76 8.70
C LYS A 280 -14.36 14.79 7.65
N LEU A 281 -13.44 15.62 7.19
CA LEU A 281 -13.71 16.74 6.28
C LEU A 281 -13.38 16.42 4.82
N ASN A 282 -12.49 15.45 4.59
CA ASN A 282 -12.07 15.10 3.24
C ASN A 282 -13.22 14.48 2.44
N THR A 283 -13.34 14.89 1.17
CA THR A 283 -14.43 14.49 0.27
C THR A 283 -13.96 13.75 -1.00
N THR A 284 -12.69 13.33 -1.05
CA THR A 284 -12.08 12.79 -2.28
C THR A 284 -11.30 11.50 -2.07
N LEU A 285 -10.74 11.31 -0.89
CA LEU A 285 -9.91 10.17 -0.52
C LEU A 285 -10.76 8.90 -0.42
N LYS A 286 -10.49 7.94 -1.31
CA LYS A 286 -11.19 6.65 -1.39
C LYS A 286 -10.43 5.54 -0.68
N SER A 287 -9.11 5.62 -0.61
CA SER A 287 -8.26 4.62 0.01
C SER A 287 -7.23 5.27 0.92
N LEU A 288 -7.21 4.84 2.18
CA LEU A 288 -6.25 5.26 3.18
C LEU A 288 -5.59 4.04 3.83
N ASP A 289 -4.26 3.94 3.69
CA ASP A 289 -3.45 3.01 4.46
C ASP A 289 -2.68 3.75 5.56
N VAL A 290 -2.93 3.38 6.81
CA VAL A 290 -2.21 3.88 7.99
C VAL A 290 -1.74 2.71 8.85
N SER A 291 -1.54 1.54 8.24
CA SER A 291 -1.07 0.35 8.94
C SER A 291 0.30 0.60 9.61
N TRP A 292 0.60 -0.14 10.68
CA TRP A 292 1.90 -0.05 11.37
C TRP A 292 2.25 1.31 12.01
N ASN A 293 1.25 2.15 12.35
CA ASN A 293 1.50 3.46 12.96
C ASN A 293 1.34 3.50 14.49
N GLY A 294 0.67 2.50 15.08
CA GLY A 294 0.41 2.45 16.52
C GLY A 294 -0.70 3.39 17.01
N PHE A 295 -1.78 3.51 16.24
CA PHE A 295 -2.95 4.35 16.55
C PHE A 295 -3.65 4.03 17.90
N ALA A 296 -3.52 2.78 18.38
CA ALA A 296 -4.18 2.28 19.60
C ALA A 296 -5.71 2.50 19.61
N ASP A 297 -6.34 2.33 20.79
CA ASP A 297 -7.79 2.44 20.93
C ASP A 297 -8.30 3.89 20.76
N GLU A 298 -7.46 4.89 21.03
CA GLU A 298 -7.80 6.31 20.82
C GLU A 298 -7.94 6.65 19.34
N GLY A 299 -7.00 6.19 18.51
CA GLY A 299 -7.12 6.33 17.06
C GLY A 299 -8.30 5.54 16.49
N ALA A 300 -8.59 4.35 17.04
CA ALA A 300 -9.77 3.57 16.66
C ALA A 300 -11.09 4.31 16.98
N LEU A 301 -11.16 5.04 18.11
CA LEU A 301 -12.27 5.95 18.41
C LEU A 301 -12.35 7.10 17.40
N GLY A 302 -11.21 7.71 17.06
CA GLY A 302 -11.14 8.76 16.05
C GLY A 302 -11.66 8.30 14.68
N PHE A 303 -11.26 7.11 14.23
CA PHE A 303 -11.77 6.51 12.99
C PHE A 303 -13.26 6.19 13.08
N ALA A 304 -13.75 5.72 14.22
CA ALA A 304 -15.18 5.47 14.39
C ALA A 304 -16.00 6.77 14.22
N GLU A 305 -15.52 7.89 14.75
CA GLU A 305 -16.14 9.20 14.52
C GLU A 305 -15.99 9.68 13.08
N ALA A 306 -14.84 9.44 12.45
CA ALA A 306 -14.59 9.81 11.07
C ALA A 306 -15.52 9.05 10.11
N LEU A 307 -15.68 7.74 10.28
CA LEU A 307 -16.54 6.90 9.45
C LEU A 307 -18.02 7.28 9.53
N LYS A 308 -18.48 7.86 10.64
CA LYS A 308 -19.87 8.34 10.76
C LYS A 308 -20.16 9.56 9.89
N LEU A 309 -19.14 10.37 9.60
CA LEU A 309 -19.27 11.63 8.88
C LEU A 309 -18.79 11.52 7.44
N ASN A 310 -17.73 10.74 7.22
CA ASN A 310 -17.14 10.54 5.91
C ASN A 310 -17.99 9.55 5.09
N ASN A 311 -18.34 9.96 3.88
CA ASN A 311 -19.15 9.21 2.92
C ASN A 311 -18.43 9.00 1.58
N VAL A 312 -17.09 8.98 1.60
CA VAL A 312 -16.27 8.85 0.39
C VAL A 312 -15.26 7.71 0.51
N LEU A 313 -14.72 7.50 1.72
CA LEU A 313 -13.73 6.47 1.97
C LEU A 313 -14.34 5.08 1.72
N THR A 314 -13.66 4.30 0.89
CA THR A 314 -14.05 2.94 0.50
C THR A 314 -13.10 1.90 1.07
N VAL A 315 -11.82 2.23 1.26
CA VAL A 315 -10.80 1.33 1.79
C VAL A 315 -10.09 2.00 2.96
N LEU A 316 -10.14 1.35 4.12
CA LEU A 316 -9.39 1.75 5.31
C LEU A 316 -8.52 0.58 5.77
N ASN A 317 -7.21 0.78 5.74
CA ASN A 317 -6.25 -0.16 6.31
C ASN A 317 -5.63 0.38 7.59
N ILE A 318 -6.01 -0.21 8.72
CA ILE A 318 -5.49 0.08 10.06
C ILE A 318 -4.84 -1.17 10.68
N THR A 319 -4.32 -2.06 9.84
CA THR A 319 -3.60 -3.28 10.24
C THR A 319 -2.41 -2.94 11.16
N ASN A 320 -2.19 -3.76 12.18
CA ASN A 320 -1.07 -3.65 13.12
C ASN A 320 -0.89 -2.24 13.75
N ASN A 321 -1.97 -1.72 14.31
CA ASN A 321 -2.02 -0.42 14.99
C ASN A 321 -2.16 -0.52 16.51
N ARG A 322 -1.97 -1.71 17.10
CA ARG A 322 -2.17 -1.98 18.54
C ARG A 322 -3.60 -1.70 19.02
N ILE A 323 -4.58 -1.89 18.16
CA ILE A 323 -6.01 -1.73 18.46
C ILE A 323 -6.49 -2.94 19.26
N THR A 324 -7.05 -2.73 20.45
CA THR A 324 -7.54 -3.81 21.31
C THR A 324 -9.01 -4.12 21.02
N CYS A 325 -9.60 -5.04 21.79
CA CYS A 325 -11.04 -5.29 21.73
C CYS A 325 -11.89 -4.05 22.07
N GLN A 326 -11.35 -3.10 22.84
CA GLN A 326 -12.03 -1.84 23.14
C GLN A 326 -12.05 -0.93 21.91
N GLY A 327 -10.93 -0.75 21.21
CA GLY A 327 -10.89 -0.02 19.95
C GLY A 327 -11.76 -0.64 18.86
N ALA A 328 -11.78 -1.98 18.76
CA ALA A 328 -12.70 -2.69 17.86
C ALA A 328 -14.18 -2.41 18.18
N THR A 329 -14.53 -2.23 19.45
CA THR A 329 -15.88 -1.83 19.88
C THR A 329 -16.23 -0.43 19.40
N PHE A 330 -15.28 0.50 19.40
CA PHE A 330 -15.50 1.83 18.85
C PHE A 330 -15.67 1.78 17.33
N LEU A 331 -14.78 1.08 16.62
CA LEU A 331 -14.88 0.89 15.17
C LEU A 331 -16.23 0.28 14.77
N ALA A 332 -16.71 -0.72 15.50
CA ALA A 332 -18.03 -1.30 15.27
C ALA A 332 -19.16 -0.26 15.28
N LYS A 333 -19.12 0.73 16.20
CA LYS A 333 -20.10 1.82 16.23
C LYS A 333 -20.00 2.76 15.02
N GLY A 334 -18.80 2.95 14.47
CA GLY A 334 -18.62 3.73 13.25
C GLY A 334 -19.14 2.98 12.01
N VAL A 335 -18.75 1.71 11.87
CA VAL A 335 -19.17 0.82 10.77
C VAL A 335 -20.69 0.60 10.76
N ALA A 336 -21.34 0.58 11.93
CA ALA A 336 -22.79 0.45 12.03
C ALA A 336 -23.57 1.63 11.41
N GLU A 337 -22.92 2.80 11.27
CA GLU A 337 -23.53 4.04 10.75
C GLU A 337 -22.99 4.43 9.36
N ASN A 338 -21.93 3.79 8.88
CA ASN A 338 -21.31 4.09 7.58
C ASN A 338 -21.87 3.20 6.46
N ASP A 339 -22.13 3.80 5.30
CA ASP A 339 -22.70 3.13 4.12
C ASP A 339 -21.78 3.18 2.89
N THR A 340 -20.51 3.57 3.05
CA THR A 340 -19.58 3.80 1.92
C THR A 340 -18.32 2.93 1.98
N LEU A 341 -17.90 2.55 3.17
CA LEU A 341 -16.69 1.75 3.39
C LEU A 341 -16.92 0.32 2.88
N LYS A 342 -16.10 -0.09 1.91
CA LYS A 342 -16.12 -1.41 1.27
C LYS A 342 -15.13 -2.39 1.89
N SER A 343 -13.95 -1.91 2.29
CA SER A 343 -12.90 -2.76 2.87
C SER A 343 -12.36 -2.16 4.15
N LEU A 344 -12.55 -2.87 5.26
CA LEU A 344 -11.97 -2.54 6.56
C LEU A 344 -10.91 -3.59 6.92
N ARG A 345 -9.65 -3.18 6.95
CA ARG A 345 -8.54 -4.05 7.37
C ARG A 345 -8.06 -3.70 8.77
N VAL A 346 -8.29 -4.60 9.71
CA VAL A 346 -7.99 -4.45 11.15
C VAL A 346 -7.13 -5.60 11.67
N GLY A 347 -6.60 -6.44 10.79
CA GLY A 347 -5.77 -7.59 11.14
C GLY A 347 -4.49 -7.22 11.90
N LYS A 348 -3.82 -8.24 12.46
CA LYS A 348 -2.57 -8.12 13.22
C LYS A 348 -2.64 -7.13 14.40
N ASN A 349 -3.85 -6.87 14.89
CA ASN A 349 -4.13 -6.10 16.08
C ASN A 349 -4.50 -7.05 17.22
N PRO A 350 -4.29 -6.70 18.51
CA PRO A 350 -4.72 -7.48 19.67
C PRO A 350 -6.26 -7.46 19.86
N ILE A 351 -7.00 -7.74 18.79
CA ILE A 351 -8.46 -7.85 18.77
C ILE A 351 -8.80 -9.26 19.22
N THR A 352 -9.48 -9.37 20.37
CA THR A 352 -10.01 -10.65 20.83
C THR A 352 -11.29 -10.99 20.09
N MET A 353 -11.76 -12.25 20.23
CA MET A 353 -13.05 -12.71 19.72
C MET A 353 -14.21 -11.77 20.04
N LYS A 354 -14.24 -11.18 21.24
CA LYS A 354 -15.26 -10.20 21.62
C LYS A 354 -15.27 -8.96 20.72
N GLY A 355 -14.11 -8.47 20.31
CA GLY A 355 -13.99 -7.33 19.40
C GLY A 355 -14.42 -7.69 17.97
N ALA A 356 -13.97 -8.86 17.49
CA ALA A 356 -14.38 -9.38 16.19
C ALA A 356 -15.90 -9.56 16.10
N MET A 357 -16.52 -10.17 17.11
CA MET A 357 -17.97 -10.36 17.16
C MET A 357 -18.74 -9.05 17.06
N GLN A 358 -18.26 -7.99 17.72
CA GLN A 358 -18.90 -6.67 17.66
C GLN A 358 -18.78 -6.02 16.29
N LEU A 359 -17.64 -6.18 15.61
CA LEU A 359 -17.47 -5.70 14.23
C LEU A 359 -18.44 -6.43 13.28
N LEU A 360 -18.57 -7.75 13.41
CA LEU A 360 -19.51 -8.51 12.59
C LEU A 360 -20.97 -8.17 12.91
N ASP A 361 -21.31 -7.98 14.19
CA ASP A 361 -22.65 -7.56 14.58
C ASP A 361 -23.02 -6.16 14.05
N ALA A 362 -22.05 -5.24 13.99
CA ALA A 362 -22.24 -3.94 13.37
C ALA A 362 -22.62 -4.05 11.88
N VAL A 363 -21.97 -4.93 11.13
CA VAL A 363 -22.32 -5.24 9.73
C VAL A 363 -23.74 -5.82 9.65
N ARG A 364 -24.07 -6.77 10.53
CA ARG A 364 -25.39 -7.43 10.57
C ARG A 364 -26.55 -6.47 10.82
N VAL A 365 -26.33 -5.48 11.69
CA VAL A 365 -27.32 -4.45 12.08
C VAL A 365 -27.46 -3.37 11.00
N ASN A 366 -26.36 -3.05 10.29
CA ASN A 366 -26.36 -2.01 9.28
C ASN A 366 -26.92 -2.52 7.94
N SER A 367 -28.22 -2.32 7.73
CA SER A 367 -28.90 -2.67 6.46
C SER A 367 -28.40 -1.95 5.21
N ARG A 368 -27.62 -0.86 5.35
CA ARG A 368 -27.10 -0.05 4.24
C ARG A 368 -25.59 -0.21 4.09
N THR A 369 -24.96 -1.13 4.81
CA THR A 369 -23.52 -1.30 4.74
C THR A 369 -23.07 -1.62 3.32
N ALA A 370 -22.03 -0.91 2.86
CA ALA A 370 -21.30 -1.24 1.64
C ALA A 370 -20.11 -2.17 1.92
N LEU A 371 -19.95 -2.65 3.16
CA LEU A 371 -18.78 -3.42 3.55
C LEU A 371 -18.80 -4.79 2.85
N GLU A 372 -17.80 -5.00 2.00
CA GLU A 372 -17.56 -6.21 1.22
C GLU A 372 -16.43 -7.04 1.84
N LEU A 373 -15.47 -6.40 2.53
CA LEU A 373 -14.32 -7.07 3.13
C LEU A 373 -14.08 -6.61 4.58
N LEU A 374 -14.06 -7.57 5.49
CA LEU A 374 -13.56 -7.40 6.86
C LEU A 374 -12.31 -8.26 7.07
N ASP A 375 -11.14 -7.65 7.13
CA ASP A 375 -9.88 -8.37 7.37
C ASP A 375 -9.52 -8.37 8.86
N LEU A 376 -9.64 -9.53 9.49
CA LEU A 376 -9.27 -9.87 10.86
C LEU A 376 -8.11 -10.88 10.89
N THR A 377 -7.15 -10.78 9.96
CA THR A 377 -5.94 -11.62 9.94
C THR A 377 -5.30 -11.66 11.34
N ASP A 378 -4.84 -12.84 11.76
CA ASP A 378 -4.32 -13.17 13.10
C ASP A 378 -5.35 -13.15 14.26
N VAL A 379 -6.64 -13.00 13.98
CA VAL A 379 -7.71 -13.24 14.97
C VAL A 379 -8.25 -14.66 14.82
N LEU A 380 -8.24 -15.42 15.92
CA LEU A 380 -8.86 -16.75 15.97
C LEU A 380 -10.37 -16.63 16.18
N LEU A 381 -11.15 -17.25 15.28
CA LEU A 381 -12.60 -17.17 15.28
C LEU A 381 -13.27 -18.31 16.08
N SER A 382 -14.48 -18.11 16.60
CA SER A 382 -15.25 -19.14 17.33
C SER A 382 -16.36 -19.69 16.45
N LEU A 383 -16.99 -20.79 16.86
CA LEU A 383 -18.16 -21.32 16.15
C LEU A 383 -19.35 -20.34 16.18
N GLU A 384 -19.56 -19.67 17.31
CA GLU A 384 -20.60 -18.64 17.46
C GLU A 384 -20.39 -17.52 16.43
N PHE A 385 -19.13 -17.16 16.17
CA PHE A 385 -18.80 -16.17 15.14
C PHE A 385 -19.22 -16.65 13.75
N MET A 386 -18.93 -17.92 13.41
CA MET A 386 -19.31 -18.49 12.11
C MET A 386 -20.84 -18.59 11.95
N GLN A 387 -21.59 -18.80 13.03
CA GLN A 387 -23.05 -18.77 13.00
C GLN A 387 -23.56 -17.35 12.67
N LEU A 388 -23.02 -16.34 13.35
CA LEU A 388 -23.34 -14.94 13.07
C LEU A 388 -22.96 -14.55 11.63
N LEU A 389 -21.84 -15.08 11.13
CA LEU A 389 -21.39 -14.86 9.76
C LEU A 389 -22.41 -15.42 8.76
N GLY A 390 -23.01 -16.58 9.05
CA GLY A 390 -24.11 -17.11 8.26
C GLY A 390 -25.29 -16.13 8.14
N GLU A 391 -25.71 -15.52 9.25
CA GLU A 391 -26.78 -14.50 9.25
C GLU A 391 -26.41 -13.25 8.44
N VAL A 392 -25.13 -12.88 8.43
CA VAL A 392 -24.63 -11.74 7.63
C VAL A 392 -24.61 -12.10 6.15
N LEU A 393 -24.11 -13.28 5.79
CA LEU A 393 -24.04 -13.75 4.40
C LEU A 393 -25.42 -13.96 3.77
N ASP A 394 -26.44 -14.32 4.58
CA ASP A 394 -27.83 -14.39 4.13
C ASP A 394 -28.36 -13.03 3.64
N LYS A 395 -27.84 -11.92 4.20
CA LYS A 395 -28.21 -10.54 3.80
C LYS A 395 -27.22 -9.93 2.81
N HIS A 396 -25.95 -10.27 2.93
CA HIS A 396 -24.83 -9.69 2.18
C HIS A 396 -24.00 -10.82 1.57
N ALA A 397 -24.45 -11.34 0.43
CA ALA A 397 -23.90 -12.55 -0.18
C ALA A 397 -22.46 -12.41 -0.69
N ASP A 398 -21.97 -11.17 -0.83
CA ASP A 398 -20.62 -10.86 -1.32
C ASP A 398 -19.69 -10.41 -0.19
N PHE A 399 -20.15 -10.47 1.06
CA PHE A 399 -19.33 -10.18 2.23
C PHE A 399 -18.24 -11.24 2.41
N ARG A 400 -16.99 -10.78 2.50
CA ARG A 400 -15.79 -11.59 2.68
C ARG A 400 -15.17 -11.25 4.02
N ILE A 401 -14.64 -12.27 4.69
CA ILE A 401 -13.88 -12.09 5.92
C ILE A 401 -12.53 -12.78 5.80
N LYS A 402 -11.47 -12.18 6.34
CA LYS A 402 -10.17 -12.86 6.50
C LYS A 402 -9.87 -13.05 7.97
N HIS A 403 -9.27 -14.18 8.34
CA HIS A 403 -9.00 -14.49 9.73
C HIS A 403 -7.86 -15.49 9.91
N GLY A 404 -7.26 -15.49 11.11
CA GLY A 404 -6.13 -16.36 11.49
C GLY A 404 -6.50 -17.82 11.76
N GLY A 405 -7.74 -18.24 11.49
CA GLY A 405 -8.25 -19.59 11.75
C GLY A 405 -9.47 -19.61 12.67
N VAL A 406 -9.93 -20.81 13.05
CA VAL A 406 -11.06 -21.03 13.97
C VAL A 406 -10.55 -21.82 15.18
N ALA A 407 -10.77 -21.32 16.41
CA ALA A 407 -10.28 -21.90 17.65
C ALA A 407 -11.14 -23.06 18.20
N GLY A 408 -10.48 -24.08 18.76
CA GLY A 408 -11.02 -25.08 19.70
C GLY A 408 -10.79 -26.55 19.33
N GLU A 409 -10.92 -27.47 20.31
CA GLU A 409 -10.95 -28.96 20.19
C GLU A 409 -12.12 -29.50 19.31
N ILE A 410 -12.82 -28.60 18.63
CA ILE A 410 -14.09 -28.80 17.92
C ILE A 410 -13.92 -28.60 16.40
N ALA A 411 -12.69 -28.44 15.88
CA ALA A 411 -12.43 -28.81 14.48
C ALA A 411 -12.90 -30.25 14.18
N GLN A 412 -12.96 -31.13 15.19
CA GLN A 412 -13.48 -32.50 15.10
C GLN A 412 -15.01 -32.63 15.19
N LYS A 413 -15.74 -31.65 15.73
CA LYS A 413 -17.18 -31.79 16.06
C LYS A 413 -18.12 -31.12 15.07
N ILE A 414 -17.63 -30.21 14.25
CA ILE A 414 -18.34 -29.74 13.07
C ILE A 414 -17.87 -30.61 11.90
N LYS A 415 -18.37 -31.84 11.79
CA LYS A 415 -18.31 -32.60 10.53
C LYS A 415 -19.28 -31.94 9.53
N ARG A 416 -19.02 -30.70 9.13
CA ARG A 416 -19.62 -30.14 7.90
C ARG A 416 -18.95 -30.85 6.73
N ALA A 417 -19.74 -31.27 5.76
CA ALA A 417 -19.19 -31.85 4.56
C ALA A 417 -18.29 -30.80 3.91
N ASN A 418 -17.03 -31.16 3.68
CA ASN A 418 -16.07 -30.27 3.04
C ASN A 418 -16.66 -29.80 1.69
N PRO A 419 -16.61 -28.50 1.38
CA PRO A 419 -17.31 -27.97 0.20
C PRO A 419 -16.83 -28.60 -1.10
N MET A 420 -15.55 -28.98 -1.21
CA MET A 420 -15.05 -29.73 -2.38
C MET A 420 -15.58 -31.15 -2.44
N LEU A 421 -15.85 -31.80 -1.31
CA LEU A 421 -16.52 -33.10 -1.28
C LEU A 421 -17.98 -32.98 -1.72
N VAL A 422 -18.69 -31.93 -1.28
CA VAL A 422 -20.07 -31.66 -1.71
C VAL A 422 -20.11 -31.38 -3.21
N LEU A 423 -19.18 -30.54 -3.71
CA LEU A 423 -19.00 -30.28 -5.14
C LEU A 423 -18.72 -31.58 -5.90
N ARG A 424 -17.80 -32.43 -5.42
CA ARG A 424 -17.46 -33.69 -6.09
C ARG A 424 -18.60 -34.69 -6.07
N ASP A 425 -19.32 -34.81 -4.96
CA ASP A 425 -20.44 -35.72 -4.83
C ASP A 425 -21.61 -35.27 -5.70
N ALA A 426 -21.83 -33.96 -5.84
CA ALA A 426 -22.79 -33.40 -6.79
C ALA A 426 -22.39 -33.67 -8.25
N LEU A 427 -21.12 -33.43 -8.60
CA LEU A 427 -20.59 -33.72 -9.94
C LEU A 427 -20.63 -35.21 -10.30
N ARG A 428 -20.45 -36.10 -9.32
CA ARG A 428 -20.64 -37.54 -9.49
C ARG A 428 -22.08 -37.92 -9.78
N GLN A 429 -23.03 -37.25 -9.12
CA GLN A 429 -24.46 -37.48 -9.38
C GLN A 429 -24.87 -37.02 -10.78
N THR A 430 -24.30 -35.91 -11.26
CA THR A 430 -24.55 -35.38 -12.61
C THR A 430 -23.68 -36.03 -13.71
N HIS A 431 -22.79 -36.95 -13.34
CA HIS A 431 -21.82 -37.61 -14.25
C HIS A 431 -20.86 -36.66 -14.98
N SER A 432 -20.64 -35.46 -14.42
CA SER A 432 -19.73 -34.45 -14.96
C SER A 432 -18.36 -34.53 -14.29
N ARG A 433 -17.27 -34.38 -15.06
CA ARG A 433 -15.93 -34.24 -14.46
C ARG A 433 -15.71 -32.81 -14.00
N LEU A 434 -14.86 -32.61 -13.00
CA LEU A 434 -14.51 -31.29 -12.47
C LEU A 434 -14.03 -30.32 -13.57
N ILE A 435 -13.25 -30.83 -14.52
CA ILE A 435 -12.80 -30.07 -15.69
C ILE A 435 -13.93 -29.72 -16.66
N ASP A 436 -14.92 -30.60 -16.83
CA ASP A 436 -16.05 -30.36 -17.75
C ASP A 436 -17.01 -29.32 -17.13
N PHE A 437 -17.21 -29.38 -15.82
CA PHE A 437 -17.90 -28.35 -15.05
C PHE A 437 -17.22 -27.00 -15.19
N PHE A 438 -15.91 -26.92 -14.93
CA PHE A 438 -15.14 -25.68 -15.03
C PHE A 438 -15.18 -25.08 -16.44
N LYS A 439 -14.98 -25.91 -17.47
CA LYS A 439 -15.06 -25.50 -18.88
C LYS A 439 -16.44 -25.05 -19.33
N SER A 440 -17.50 -25.39 -18.60
CA SER A 440 -18.86 -24.93 -18.95
C SER A 440 -19.08 -23.44 -18.64
N PHE A 441 -18.19 -22.84 -17.83
CA PHE A 441 -18.23 -21.43 -17.44
C PHE A 441 -17.07 -20.61 -18.00
N ASP A 442 -15.95 -21.26 -18.31
CA ASP A 442 -14.81 -20.68 -19.02
C ASP A 442 -15.16 -20.40 -20.50
N LYS A 443 -15.71 -19.20 -20.75
CA LYS A 443 -16.10 -18.76 -22.10
C LYS A 443 -14.90 -18.47 -23.00
N GLU A 444 -13.76 -18.13 -22.40
CA GLU A 444 -12.56 -17.65 -23.09
C GLU A 444 -11.57 -18.80 -23.38
N GLY A 445 -11.71 -19.92 -22.68
CA GLY A 445 -10.91 -21.14 -22.84
C GLY A 445 -9.53 -21.06 -22.21
N ASP A 446 -9.31 -20.10 -21.30
CA ASP A 446 -8.02 -19.82 -20.67
C ASP A 446 -7.83 -20.55 -19.32
N LEU A 447 -8.82 -21.34 -18.89
CA LEU A 447 -8.87 -22.06 -17.62
C LEU A 447 -8.90 -21.14 -16.39
N THR A 448 -9.43 -19.94 -16.55
CA THR A 448 -9.73 -18.99 -15.47
C THR A 448 -11.21 -18.59 -15.51
N VAL A 449 -11.83 -18.39 -14.35
CA VAL A 449 -13.21 -17.89 -14.26
C VAL A 449 -13.34 -16.95 -13.08
N THR A 450 -14.22 -15.95 -13.17
CA THR A 450 -14.48 -15.07 -12.03
C THR A 450 -15.18 -15.82 -10.89
N VAL A 451 -14.99 -15.38 -9.64
CA VAL A 451 -15.73 -15.91 -8.47
C VAL A 451 -17.25 -15.85 -8.69
N GLU A 452 -17.75 -14.80 -9.34
CA GLU A 452 -19.18 -14.63 -9.66
C GLU A 452 -19.67 -15.67 -10.68
N GLU A 453 -18.90 -15.91 -11.75
CA GLU A 453 -19.24 -16.93 -12.74
C GLU A 453 -19.19 -18.33 -12.14
N PHE A 454 -18.24 -18.61 -11.26
CA PHE A 454 -18.16 -19.86 -10.53
C PHE A 454 -19.37 -20.04 -9.59
N LYS A 455 -19.78 -18.99 -8.86
CA LYS A 455 -20.97 -18.98 -8.00
C LYS A 455 -22.25 -19.22 -8.80
N ALA A 456 -22.39 -18.55 -9.94
CA ALA A 456 -23.50 -18.76 -10.87
C ALA A 456 -23.50 -20.18 -11.44
N GLY A 457 -22.32 -20.75 -11.68
CA GLY A 457 -22.17 -22.12 -12.14
C GLY A 457 -22.60 -23.18 -11.13
N LEU A 458 -22.25 -22.99 -9.86
CA LEU A 458 -22.74 -23.83 -8.76
C LEU A 458 -24.27 -23.79 -8.68
N GLN A 459 -24.87 -22.61 -8.85
CA GLN A 459 -26.33 -22.46 -8.84
C GLN A 459 -27.01 -23.13 -10.05
N ARG A 460 -26.43 -23.00 -11.25
CA ARG A 460 -26.97 -23.61 -12.49
C ARG A 460 -27.01 -25.13 -12.44
N GLU A 461 -25.97 -25.74 -11.88
CA GLU A 461 -25.88 -27.20 -11.72
C GLU A 461 -26.59 -27.71 -10.45
N ALA A 462 -27.39 -26.85 -9.79
CA ALA A 462 -28.12 -27.15 -8.56
C ALA A 462 -27.24 -27.69 -7.41
N ILE A 463 -25.98 -27.25 -7.36
CA ILE A 463 -25.02 -27.58 -6.30
C ILE A 463 -25.26 -26.61 -5.15
N HIS A 464 -26.10 -27.01 -4.21
CA HIS A 464 -26.43 -26.21 -3.04
C HIS A 464 -25.35 -26.34 -1.97
N LEU A 465 -24.52 -25.31 -1.85
CA LEU A 465 -23.63 -25.08 -0.70
C LEU A 465 -24.30 -24.09 0.25
N ASP A 466 -24.21 -24.32 1.56
CA ASP A 466 -24.61 -23.32 2.53
C ASP A 466 -23.68 -22.08 2.46
N PRO A 467 -24.10 -20.90 2.95
CA PRO A 467 -23.29 -19.68 2.82
C PRO A 467 -21.87 -19.80 3.39
N ILE A 468 -21.70 -20.61 4.44
CA ILE A 468 -20.39 -20.81 5.09
C ILE A 468 -19.53 -21.77 4.27
N GLN A 469 -20.12 -22.85 3.73
CA GLN A 469 -19.45 -23.75 2.80
C GLN A 469 -19.00 -23.02 1.53
N MET A 470 -19.82 -22.10 1.03
CA MET A 470 -19.49 -21.24 -0.10
C MET A 470 -18.31 -20.33 0.22
N TYR A 471 -18.35 -19.70 1.39
CA TYR A 471 -17.26 -18.87 1.90
C TYR A 471 -15.94 -19.68 2.07
N ASP A 472 -15.99 -20.86 2.68
CA ASP A 472 -14.83 -21.74 2.87
C ASP A 472 -14.24 -22.21 1.53
N LEU A 473 -15.11 -22.47 0.54
CA LEU A 473 -14.70 -22.85 -0.80
C LEU A 473 -13.94 -21.72 -1.49
N PHE A 474 -14.52 -20.53 -1.56
CA PHE A 474 -13.89 -19.41 -2.26
C PHE A 474 -12.60 -18.95 -1.60
N ARG A 475 -12.53 -18.99 -0.27
CA ARG A 475 -11.28 -18.76 0.45
C ARG A 475 -10.16 -19.73 0.04
N ALA A 476 -10.50 -21.00 -0.24
CA ALA A 476 -9.52 -21.98 -0.66
C ALA A 476 -9.11 -21.85 -2.14
N LEU A 477 -9.99 -21.29 -2.97
CA LEU A 477 -9.83 -21.16 -4.41
C LEU A 477 -9.15 -19.85 -4.83
N ASP A 478 -9.34 -18.77 -4.09
CA ASP A 478 -8.83 -17.42 -4.37
C ASP A 478 -7.86 -17.02 -3.23
N LYS A 479 -6.66 -17.64 -3.22
CA LYS A 479 -5.64 -17.40 -2.17
C LYS A 479 -4.85 -16.12 -2.40
N ASP A 480 -4.72 -15.72 -3.66
CA ASP A 480 -4.04 -14.52 -4.16
C ASP A 480 -4.96 -13.31 -4.27
N GLU A 481 -6.27 -13.49 -4.10
CA GLU A 481 -7.27 -12.43 -3.95
C GLU A 481 -7.44 -11.56 -5.20
N ASP A 482 -7.18 -12.14 -6.37
CA ASP A 482 -7.39 -11.47 -7.66
C ASP A 482 -8.86 -11.54 -8.11
N GLY A 483 -9.71 -12.24 -7.35
CA GLY A 483 -11.14 -12.41 -7.66
C GLY A 483 -11.40 -13.42 -8.78
N MET A 484 -10.35 -14.13 -9.21
CA MET A 484 -10.39 -15.19 -10.19
C MET A 484 -10.22 -16.54 -9.50
N VAL A 485 -10.74 -17.57 -10.14
CA VAL A 485 -10.54 -18.97 -9.75
C VAL A 485 -9.87 -19.65 -10.92
N ASN A 486 -8.61 -20.04 -10.77
CA ASN A 486 -7.92 -20.81 -11.79
C ASN A 486 -8.21 -22.31 -11.61
N TYR A 487 -8.21 -23.07 -12.71
CA TYR A 487 -8.34 -24.53 -12.60
C TYR A 487 -7.21 -25.17 -11.77
N GLY A 488 -6.03 -24.54 -11.75
CA GLY A 488 -4.92 -24.93 -10.88
C GLY A 488 -5.24 -24.79 -9.39
N ASP A 489 -5.94 -23.73 -9.00
CA ASP A 489 -6.39 -23.50 -7.63
C ASP A 489 -7.44 -24.50 -7.19
N LEU A 490 -8.35 -24.83 -8.10
CA LEU A 490 -9.35 -25.87 -7.87
C LEU A 490 -8.72 -27.24 -7.63
N LEU A 491 -7.68 -27.61 -8.37
CA LEU A 491 -6.91 -28.85 -8.15
C LEU A 491 -6.09 -28.82 -6.86
N ARG A 492 -5.52 -27.66 -6.51
CA ARG A 492 -4.80 -27.47 -5.24
C ARG A 492 -5.75 -27.64 -4.06
N ALA A 493 -6.89 -26.97 -4.08
CA ALA A 493 -7.95 -27.10 -3.09
C ALA A 493 -8.43 -28.55 -2.98
N GLU A 494 -8.66 -29.24 -4.11
CA GLU A 494 -9.02 -30.66 -4.10
C GLU A 494 -7.95 -31.52 -3.40
N ARG A 495 -6.67 -31.30 -3.71
CA ARG A 495 -5.57 -32.09 -3.14
C ARG A 495 -5.37 -31.82 -1.65
N GLU A 496 -5.33 -30.55 -1.25
CA GLU A 496 -5.18 -30.15 0.16
C GLU A 496 -6.33 -30.74 1.00
N MET A 497 -7.56 -30.67 0.50
CA MET A 497 -8.74 -31.15 1.23
C MET A 497 -8.86 -32.68 1.27
N LEU A 498 -8.39 -33.40 0.23
CA LEU A 498 -8.29 -34.86 0.28
C LEU A 498 -7.24 -35.33 1.31
N LEU A 499 -6.13 -34.58 1.44
CA LEU A 499 -5.11 -34.85 2.45
C LEU A 499 -5.67 -34.62 3.87
N GLU A 500 -6.44 -33.56 4.08
CA GLU A 500 -7.12 -33.31 5.36
C GLU A 500 -8.10 -34.42 5.72
N LYS A 501 -8.92 -34.90 4.76
CA LYS A 501 -9.83 -36.03 4.97
C LYS A 501 -9.07 -37.29 5.39
N TRP A 502 -7.99 -37.63 4.68
CA TRP A 502 -7.17 -38.80 4.99
C TRP A 502 -6.52 -38.68 6.37
N ALA A 503 -5.99 -37.49 6.72
CA ALA A 503 -5.41 -37.22 8.03
C ALA A 503 -6.43 -37.36 9.17
N GLY A 504 -7.66 -36.86 8.96
CA GLY A 504 -8.76 -36.98 9.91
C GLY A 504 -9.21 -38.42 10.13
N GLU A 505 -9.41 -39.20 9.06
CA GLU A 505 -9.77 -40.63 9.15
C GLU A 505 -8.68 -41.45 9.86
N HIS A 506 -7.41 -41.11 9.64
CA HIS A 506 -6.28 -41.76 10.29
C HIS A 506 -6.21 -41.43 11.79
N GLN A 507 -6.44 -40.17 12.17
CA GLN A 507 -6.52 -39.75 13.57
C GLN A 507 -7.71 -40.40 14.31
N ASP A 508 -8.90 -40.44 13.70
CA ASP A 508 -10.09 -41.08 14.28
C ASP A 508 -9.84 -42.58 14.54
N LYS A 509 -9.11 -43.25 13.63
CA LYS A 509 -8.74 -44.66 13.78
C LYS A 509 -7.76 -44.87 14.94
N LEU A 510 -6.72 -44.04 15.04
CA LEU A 510 -5.75 -44.06 16.14
C LEU A 510 -6.40 -43.77 17.50
N GLN A 511 -7.37 -42.85 17.53
CA GLN A 511 -8.12 -42.51 18.74
C GLN A 511 -8.98 -43.70 19.21
N LYS A 512 -9.71 -44.34 18.30
CA LYS A 512 -10.51 -45.54 18.60
C LYS A 512 -9.66 -46.72 19.06
N GLU A 513 -8.48 -46.92 18.46
CA GLU A 513 -7.54 -47.95 18.90
C GLU A 513 -7.00 -47.66 20.31
N LYS A 514 -6.72 -46.39 20.64
CA LYS A 514 -6.35 -45.99 22.01
C LYS A 514 -7.49 -46.23 23.01
N GLU A 515 -8.72 -45.82 22.67
CA GLU A 515 -9.89 -46.01 23.54
C GLU A 515 -10.21 -47.48 23.78
N SER A 516 -10.11 -48.32 22.73
CA SER A 516 -10.26 -49.79 22.86
C SER A 516 -9.19 -50.38 23.76
N ARG A 517 -7.93 -49.96 23.63
CA ARG A 517 -6.83 -50.45 24.49
C ARG A 517 -7.01 -50.04 25.95
N ILE A 518 -7.57 -48.86 26.20
CA ILE A 518 -7.88 -48.40 27.55
C ILE A 518 -9.06 -49.22 28.13
N GLN A 519 -10.11 -49.46 27.35
CA GLN A 519 -11.22 -50.31 27.78
C GLN A 519 -10.79 -51.75 28.09
N ASP A 520 -9.93 -52.35 27.26
CA ASP A 520 -9.40 -53.69 27.50
C ASP A 520 -8.49 -53.76 28.74
N ALA A 521 -7.73 -52.70 29.01
CA ALA A 521 -6.91 -52.60 30.22
C ALA A 521 -7.78 -52.50 31.48
N VAL A 522 -8.84 -51.70 31.44
CA VAL A 522 -9.81 -51.56 32.54
C VAL A 522 -10.56 -52.87 32.79
N LEU A 523 -10.95 -53.61 31.75
CA LEU A 523 -11.60 -54.91 31.89
C LEU A 523 -10.68 -55.97 32.51
N LYS A 524 -9.37 -55.93 32.21
CA LYS A 524 -8.37 -56.83 32.79
C LYS A 524 -8.06 -56.55 34.27
N GLU A 525 -8.22 -55.31 34.73
CA GLU A 525 -8.07 -54.99 36.16
C GLU A 525 -9.31 -55.36 36.99
N LEU A 526 -10.46 -55.55 36.34
CA LEU A 526 -11.74 -55.90 36.98
C LEU A 526 -12.02 -57.42 36.98
N SER A 527 -11.24 -58.22 36.26
CA SER A 527 -11.28 -59.69 36.21
C SER A 527 -10.16 -60.31 37.03
#